data_AF-A0A2P6Q5A3-F1
#
_entry.id   AF-A0A2P6Q5A3-F1
#
_cell.length_a   1.000
_cell.length_b   1.000
_cell.length_c   1.000
_cell.angle_alpha   90.00
_cell.angle_beta   90.00
_cell.angle_gamma   90.00
#
_symmetry.space_group_name_H-M   'P 1'
#
loop_
_entity.id
_entity.type
_entity.pdbx_description
1 polymer ?
#
loop_
_entity_poly.entity_id
_entity_poly.type
_entity_poly.pdbx_seq_one_letter_code
_entity_poly.pdbx_strand_id
1 'polypeptide(L)'
;MKLLAVGIFKKSLKQRSYFSCDAAGPRSVHRKALLEALAGELPVHLIRFSSKISSIETQQHEGSSVAIVHVENGTVIKAKFLIGCDGVHLVVSRWLGLREPVLSGRSAARGLAVYPQGHGLEQKVRQYVGSGRRAGFVPLTDKEIYWFFTVTSPAKGSKPSPVQQSICI
;
A
#
# COMPACT_ATOMS: atom_id res chain seq x y z
N MET A 1 -5.16 7.87 41.46
CA MET A 1 -4.98 7.57 40.02
C MET A 1 -5.71 8.66 39.25
N LYS A 2 -4.99 9.63 38.66
CA LYS A 2 -5.60 10.82 38.04
C LYS A 2 -6.09 10.48 36.63
N LEU A 3 -7.39 10.67 36.41
CA LEU A 3 -8.05 10.61 35.11
C LEU A 3 -7.53 11.79 34.27
N LEU A 4 -6.85 11.52 33.16
CA LEU A 4 -6.50 12.56 32.19
C LEU A 4 -7.70 12.77 31.27
N ALA A 5 -8.53 13.76 31.59
CA ALA A 5 -9.60 14.22 30.71
C ALA A 5 -8.96 14.91 29.49
N VAL A 6 -9.00 14.25 28.32
CA VAL A 6 -8.63 14.88 27.05
C VAL A 6 -9.77 15.81 26.64
N GLY A 7 -9.54 17.11 26.76
CA GLY A 7 -10.49 18.15 26.38
C GLY A 7 -10.94 18.02 24.93
N ILE A 8 -12.26 18.03 24.72
CA ILE A 8 -12.90 18.00 23.42
C ILE A 8 -12.77 19.39 22.78
N PHE A 9 -11.76 19.58 21.93
CA PHE A 9 -11.78 20.67 20.96
C PHE A 9 -12.74 20.28 19.82
N LYS A 10 -13.93 20.89 19.79
CA LYS A 10 -14.92 20.75 18.70
C LYS A 10 -14.37 21.34 17.39
N LYS A 11 -13.57 20.57 16.64
CA LYS A 11 -13.53 20.65 15.17
C LYS A 11 -14.30 19.46 14.65
N SER A 12 -15.41 19.72 13.93
CA SER A 12 -16.32 18.69 13.41
C SER A 12 -15.55 17.66 12.58
N LEU A 13 -15.40 16.44 13.11
CA LEU A 13 -15.02 15.27 12.32
C LEU A 13 -16.27 14.89 11.53
N LYS A 14 -16.18 14.91 10.20
CA LYS A 14 -17.25 14.37 9.35
C LYS A 14 -17.05 12.86 9.27
N GLN A 15 -17.97 12.11 9.87
CA GLN A 15 -18.06 10.67 9.66
C GLN A 15 -18.67 10.42 8.27
N ARG A 16 -18.00 9.60 7.47
CA ARG A 16 -18.54 9.04 6.24
C ARG A 16 -18.53 7.52 6.37
N SER A 17 -19.69 6.92 6.24
CA SER A 17 -19.84 5.48 6.02
C SER A 17 -19.85 5.24 4.52
N TYR A 18 -18.92 4.42 4.04
CA TYR A 18 -18.92 3.96 2.65
C TYR A 18 -19.34 2.48 2.66
N PHE A 19 -20.33 2.16 1.82
CA PHE A 19 -20.86 0.86 1.37
C PHE A 19 -20.78 -0.37 2.31
N SER A 20 -21.85 -1.14 2.36
CA SER A 20 -21.84 -2.54 2.82
C SER A 20 -20.84 -3.35 2.01
N CYS A 21 -20.10 -4.24 2.67
CA CYS A 21 -19.45 -5.36 1.98
C CYS A 21 -20.53 -6.41 1.61
N ASP A 22 -21.47 -6.04 0.76
CA ASP A 22 -22.45 -6.95 0.14
C ASP A 22 -21.91 -7.47 -1.20
N ALA A 23 -22.72 -8.26 -1.94
CA ALA A 23 -22.30 -8.90 -3.18
C ALA A 23 -21.86 -7.91 -4.29
N ALA A 24 -22.24 -6.62 -4.18
CA ALA A 24 -21.93 -5.58 -5.16
C ALA A 24 -20.93 -4.52 -4.65
N GLY A 25 -20.61 -4.53 -3.36
CA GLY A 25 -19.66 -3.61 -2.72
C GLY A 25 -18.18 -4.04 -2.79
N PRO A 26 -17.24 -3.13 -2.46
CA PRO A 26 -15.83 -3.47 -2.38
C PRO A 26 -15.56 -4.52 -1.30
N ARG A 27 -14.86 -5.60 -1.64
CA ARG A 27 -14.44 -6.64 -0.69
C ARG A 27 -13.05 -6.35 -0.16
N SER A 28 -12.93 -6.31 1.16
CA SER A 28 -11.64 -6.17 1.83
C SER A 28 -11.09 -7.54 2.19
N VAL A 29 -9.82 -7.77 1.90
CA VAL A 29 -9.15 -9.05 2.12
C VAL A 29 -7.81 -8.82 2.81
N HIS A 30 -7.34 -9.83 3.54
CA HIS A 30 -5.98 -9.84 4.07
C HIS A 30 -4.98 -9.83 2.91
N ARG A 31 -4.01 -8.90 2.95
CA ARG A 31 -2.93 -8.84 1.95
C ARG A 31 -2.18 -10.17 1.85
N LYS A 32 -1.94 -10.84 2.99
CA LYS A 32 -1.30 -12.15 3.03
C LYS A 32 -2.10 -13.19 2.25
N ALA A 33 -3.38 -13.36 2.58
CA ALA A 33 -4.26 -14.32 1.91
C ALA A 33 -4.38 -14.06 0.40
N LEU A 34 -4.48 -12.79 0.00
CA LEU A 34 -4.51 -12.42 -1.43
C LEU A 34 -3.22 -12.81 -2.16
N LEU A 35 -2.06 -12.50 -1.57
CA LEU A 35 -0.77 -12.83 -2.19
C LEU A 35 -0.52 -14.33 -2.22
N GLU A 36 -0.90 -15.07 -1.18
CA GLU A 36 -0.79 -16.53 -1.13
C GLU A 36 -1.70 -17.20 -2.17
N ALA A 37 -2.95 -16.72 -2.31
CA ALA A 37 -3.85 -17.21 -3.34
C ALA A 37 -3.29 -16.96 -4.75
N LEU A 38 -2.84 -15.75 -5.05
CA LEU A 38 -2.25 -15.41 -6.35
C LEU A 38 -0.98 -16.22 -6.65
N ALA A 39 -0.14 -16.46 -5.63
CA ALA A 39 1.06 -17.27 -5.80
C ALA A 39 0.73 -18.75 -6.00
N GLY A 40 -0.33 -19.26 -5.37
CA GLY A 40 -0.79 -20.64 -5.50
C GLY A 40 -1.31 -21.00 -6.89
N GLU A 41 -1.79 -20.02 -7.66
CA GLU A 41 -2.21 -20.19 -9.06
C GLU A 41 -1.02 -20.30 -10.03
N LEU A 42 0.21 -20.06 -9.56
CA LEU A 42 1.42 -20.10 -10.39
C LEU A 42 2.20 -21.40 -10.17
N PRO A 43 2.85 -21.97 -11.20
CA PRO A 43 3.77 -23.07 -11.02
C PRO A 43 4.90 -22.72 -10.04
N VAL A 44 5.25 -23.64 -9.14
CA VAL A 44 6.22 -23.41 -8.06
C VAL A 44 7.59 -22.90 -8.53
N HIS A 45 8.00 -23.24 -9.75
CA HIS A 45 9.29 -22.85 -10.33
C HIS A 45 9.28 -21.45 -10.98
N LEU A 46 8.11 -20.80 -11.09
CA LEU A 46 7.97 -19.49 -11.72
C LEU A 46 8.40 -18.35 -10.79
N ILE A 47 8.21 -18.52 -9.48
CA ILE A 47 8.54 -17.50 -8.47
C ILE A 47 9.91 -17.81 -7.88
N ARG A 48 10.86 -16.87 -8.05
CA ARG A 48 12.19 -16.95 -7.44
C ARG A 48 12.32 -15.94 -6.32
N PHE A 49 12.33 -16.41 -5.08
CA PHE A 49 12.59 -15.57 -3.91
C PHE A 49 14.07 -15.21 -3.78
N SER A 50 14.38 -14.26 -2.91
CA SER A 50 15.75 -13.79 -2.65
C SER A 50 16.52 -13.37 -3.90
N SER A 51 15.80 -12.94 -4.94
CA SER A 51 16.34 -12.55 -6.24
C SER A 51 16.27 -11.03 -6.42
N LYS A 52 16.99 -10.30 -5.57
CA LYS A 52 17.02 -8.83 -5.62
C LYS A 52 17.83 -8.38 -6.84
N ILE A 53 17.18 -7.61 -7.72
CA ILE A 53 17.81 -7.01 -8.90
C ILE A 53 18.79 -5.93 -8.43
N SER A 54 20.03 -5.96 -8.93
CA SER A 54 21.08 -4.98 -8.64
C SER A 54 21.24 -3.96 -9.76
N SER A 55 21.22 -4.39 -11.03
CA SER A 55 21.31 -3.52 -12.20
C SER A 55 20.61 -4.12 -13.41
N ILE A 56 20.29 -3.27 -14.38
CA ILE A 56 19.71 -3.64 -15.66
C ILE A 56 20.47 -2.92 -16.76
N GLU A 57 20.86 -3.66 -17.78
CA GLU A 57 21.53 -3.14 -18.98
C GLU A 57 20.73 -3.51 -20.23
N THR A 58 20.85 -2.70 -21.28
CA THR A 58 20.28 -2.99 -22.59
C THR A 58 21.40 -3.39 -23.54
N GLN A 59 21.36 -4.61 -24.05
CA GLN A 59 22.29 -5.08 -25.08
C GLN A 59 21.58 -5.19 -26.43
N GLN A 60 22.31 -4.87 -27.50
CA GLN A 60 21.87 -5.09 -28.88
C GLN A 60 22.31 -6.48 -29.31
N HIS A 61 21.38 -7.31 -29.79
CA HIS A 61 21.65 -8.63 -30.33
C HIS A 61 20.85 -8.80 -31.63
N GLU A 62 21.55 -8.99 -32.76
CA GLU A 62 20.95 -9.25 -34.07
C GLU A 62 19.86 -8.23 -34.47
N GLY A 63 20.07 -6.94 -34.15
CA GLY A 63 19.12 -5.86 -34.45
C GLY A 63 17.93 -5.74 -33.49
N SER A 64 17.92 -6.53 -32.40
CA SER A 64 16.91 -6.46 -31.33
C SER A 64 17.54 -6.07 -29.99
N SER A 65 16.80 -5.34 -29.15
CA SER A 65 17.23 -5.02 -27.79
C SER A 65 16.86 -6.14 -26.81
N VAL A 66 17.80 -6.50 -25.95
CA VAL A 66 17.62 -7.50 -24.89
C VAL A 66 17.98 -6.85 -23.55
N ALA A 67 17.13 -7.05 -22.55
CA ALA A 67 17.42 -6.63 -21.18
C ALA A 67 18.29 -7.68 -20.50
N ILE A 68 19.40 -7.24 -19.90
CA ILE A 68 20.31 -8.04 -19.09
C ILE A 68 20.10 -7.61 -17.64
N VAL A 69 19.52 -8.51 -16.85
CA VAL A 69 19.18 -8.27 -15.45
C VAL A 69 20.21 -8.94 -14.58
N HIS A 70 20.91 -8.15 -13.77
CA HIS A 70 21.85 -8.64 -12.77
C HIS A 70 21.14 -8.76 -11.43
N VAL A 71 21.34 -9.89 -10.76
CA VAL A 71 20.80 -10.18 -9.43
C VAL A 71 21.95 -10.13 -8.42
N GLU A 72 21.69 -9.68 -7.19
CA GLU A 72 22.71 -9.55 -6.13
C GLU A 72 23.47 -10.84 -5.84
N ASN A 73 22.86 -12.00 -6.08
CA ASN A 73 23.50 -13.31 -5.91
C ASN A 73 24.42 -13.71 -7.09
N GLY A 74 24.69 -12.81 -8.04
CA GLY A 74 25.52 -13.03 -9.22
C GLY A 74 24.79 -13.66 -10.42
N THR A 75 23.51 -14.03 -10.27
CA THR A 75 22.72 -14.55 -11.40
C THR A 75 22.50 -13.47 -12.46
N VAL A 76 22.66 -13.85 -13.73
CA VAL A 76 22.36 -12.99 -14.88
C VAL A 76 21.17 -13.57 -15.65
N ILE A 77 20.13 -12.76 -15.84
CA ILE A 77 18.92 -13.14 -16.57
C ILE A 77 18.83 -12.31 -17.84
N LYS A 78 18.73 -12.98 -19.00
CA LYS A 78 18.49 -12.32 -20.29
C LYS A 78 17.00 -12.39 -20.61
N ALA A 79 16.38 -11.25 -20.92
CA ALA A 79 14.96 -11.16 -21.19
C ALA A 79 14.66 -10.30 -22.42
N LYS A 80 13.74 -10.77 -23.27
CA LYS A 80 13.19 -9.97 -24.39
C LYS A 80 12.23 -8.90 -23.90
N PHE A 81 11.48 -9.23 -22.83
CA PHE A 81 10.53 -8.33 -22.19
C PHE A 81 10.78 -8.33 -20.69
N LEU A 82 10.83 -7.14 -20.10
CA LEU A 82 10.98 -6.94 -18.67
C LEU A 82 9.81 -6.09 -18.17
N ILE A 83 9.04 -6.61 -17.21
CA ILE A 83 7.93 -5.89 -16.57
C ILE A 83 8.38 -5.52 -15.16
N GLY A 84 8.43 -4.23 -14.88
CA GLY A 84 8.74 -3.71 -13.54
C GLY A 84 7.54 -3.79 -12.61
N CYS A 85 7.58 -4.69 -11.65
CA CYS A 85 6.64 -4.76 -10.51
C CYS A 85 7.38 -4.71 -9.17
N ASP A 86 8.56 -4.10 -9.19
CA ASP A 86 9.48 -4.03 -8.06
C ASP A 86 8.94 -3.05 -6.99
N GLY A 87 8.30 -1.95 -7.37
CA GLY A 87 7.65 -1.01 -6.45
C GLY A 87 8.26 0.39 -6.51
N VAL A 88 7.98 1.23 -5.50
CA VAL A 88 8.22 2.68 -5.60
C VAL A 88 9.69 3.14 -5.61
N HIS A 89 10.68 2.30 -5.28
CA HIS A 89 12.05 2.78 -5.00
C HIS A 89 13.16 2.07 -5.81
N LEU A 90 12.89 1.63 -7.04
CA LEU A 90 13.62 0.47 -7.56
C LEU A 90 14.27 0.63 -8.93
N VAL A 91 15.02 -0.43 -9.25
CA VAL A 91 16.03 -0.49 -10.30
C VAL A 91 15.39 -0.35 -11.68
N VAL A 92 14.20 -0.92 -11.90
CA VAL A 92 13.52 -0.84 -13.20
C VAL A 92 13.09 0.60 -13.51
N SER A 93 12.52 1.32 -12.54
CA SER A 93 12.10 2.71 -12.76
C SER A 93 13.29 3.63 -13.06
N ARG A 94 14.44 3.40 -12.41
CA ARG A 94 15.67 4.15 -12.67
C ARG A 94 16.27 3.84 -14.04
N TRP A 95 16.30 2.56 -14.41
CA TRP A 95 16.75 2.12 -15.73
C TRP A 95 15.91 2.74 -16.87
N LEU A 96 14.59 2.88 -16.65
CA LEU A 96 13.68 3.55 -17.59
C LEU A 96 13.75 5.08 -17.56
N GLY A 97 14.57 5.70 -16.69
CA GLY A 97 14.66 7.15 -16.57
C GLY A 97 13.40 7.81 -16.00
N LEU A 98 12.58 7.07 -15.24
CA LEU A 98 11.40 7.63 -14.58
C LEU A 98 11.81 8.57 -13.44
N ARG A 99 10.94 9.54 -13.14
CA ARG A 99 11.20 10.50 -12.05
C ARG A 99 11.18 9.80 -10.69
N GLU A 100 12.03 10.29 -9.79
CA GLU A 100 12.04 9.84 -8.39
C GLU A 100 10.69 10.09 -7.71
N PRO A 101 10.30 9.24 -6.73
CA PRO A 101 9.04 9.40 -6.01
C PRO A 101 8.94 10.75 -5.30
N VAL A 102 7.77 11.37 -5.40
CA VAL A 102 7.48 12.63 -4.71
C VAL A 102 6.79 12.33 -3.39
N LEU A 103 7.31 12.89 -2.29
CA LEU A 103 6.68 12.79 -0.97
C LEU A 103 5.29 13.42 -1.00
N SER A 104 4.26 12.64 -0.65
CA SER A 104 2.88 13.11 -0.72
C SER A 104 2.47 14.09 0.40
N GLY A 105 3.40 14.49 1.28
CA GLY A 105 3.11 15.32 2.46
C GLY A 105 2.13 14.68 3.44
N ARG A 106 2.08 13.34 3.49
CA ARG A 106 1.16 12.56 4.33
C ARG A 106 1.90 11.41 4.96
N SER A 107 1.62 11.19 6.23
CA SER A 107 2.09 10.02 6.98
C SER A 107 0.89 9.15 7.33
N ALA A 108 1.03 7.84 7.26
CA ALA A 108 -0.01 6.89 7.62
C ALA A 108 0.50 5.84 8.60
N ALA A 109 -0.32 5.52 9.59
CA ALA A 109 -0.20 4.33 10.42
C ALA A 109 -1.39 3.43 10.11
N ARG A 110 -1.17 2.12 10.10
CA ARG A 110 -2.21 1.12 9.87
C ARG A 110 -1.92 -0.13 10.69
N GLY A 111 -2.95 -0.89 10.99
CA GLY A 111 -2.80 -2.11 11.75
C GLY A 111 -4.02 -3.03 11.65
N LEU A 112 -3.88 -4.18 12.30
CA LEU A 112 -4.92 -5.17 12.43
C LEU A 112 -5.26 -5.30 13.92
N ALA A 113 -6.53 -5.11 14.26
CA ALA A 113 -7.05 -5.39 15.60
C ALA A 113 -7.80 -6.73 15.57
N VAL A 114 -7.51 -7.59 16.55
CA VAL A 114 -8.09 -8.94 16.66
C VAL A 114 -8.96 -9.01 17.92
N TYR A 115 -10.19 -9.47 17.75
CA TYR A 115 -11.23 -9.62 18.76
C TYR A 115 -11.64 -11.09 18.82
N PRO A 116 -11.04 -11.91 19.72
CA PRO A 116 -11.28 -13.35 19.74
C PRO A 116 -12.75 -13.75 19.90
N GLN A 117 -13.52 -12.95 20.63
CA GLN A 117 -14.96 -13.13 20.88
C GLN A 117 -15.86 -12.44 19.85
N GLY A 118 -15.26 -11.89 18.78
CA GLY A 118 -15.95 -11.08 17.78
C GLY A 118 -15.99 -9.60 18.15
N HIS A 119 -16.01 -8.75 17.13
CA HIS A 119 -16.02 -7.29 17.32
C HIS A 119 -17.42 -6.66 17.33
N GLY A 120 -18.46 -7.40 16.90
CA GLY A 120 -19.86 -6.96 16.95
C GLY A 120 -20.20 -5.73 16.10
N LEU A 121 -19.39 -5.42 15.08
CA LEU A 121 -19.62 -4.29 14.17
C LEU A 121 -20.26 -4.80 12.87
N GLU A 122 -21.06 -3.94 12.24
CA GLU A 122 -21.54 -4.20 10.88
C GLU A 122 -20.38 -4.26 9.88
N GLN A 123 -20.51 -5.10 8.84
CA GLN A 123 -19.57 -5.20 7.71
C GLN A 123 -19.62 -3.97 6.79
N LYS A 124 -19.20 -2.82 7.32
CA LYS A 124 -19.18 -1.52 6.64
C LYS A 124 -17.87 -0.79 6.89
N VAL A 125 -17.35 -0.15 5.84
CA VAL A 125 -16.18 0.73 5.97
C VAL A 125 -16.60 2.03 6.64
N ARG A 126 -15.92 2.37 7.74
CA ARG A 126 -16.14 3.65 8.44
C ARG A 126 -14.91 4.53 8.32
N GLN A 127 -15.10 5.74 7.82
CA GLN A 127 -14.05 6.74 7.68
C GLN A 127 -14.43 8.04 8.37
N TYR A 128 -13.47 8.62 9.08
CA TYR A 128 -13.57 9.90 9.76
C TYR A 128 -12.57 10.86 9.12
N VAL A 129 -13.05 12.01 8.65
CA VAL A 129 -12.23 12.99 7.96
C VAL A 129 -12.40 14.36 8.60
N GLY A 130 -11.30 15.02 8.92
CA GLY A 130 -11.33 16.40 9.42
C GLY A 130 -9.95 16.93 9.78
N SER A 131 -9.77 18.24 9.67
CA SER A 131 -8.55 18.96 10.12
C SER A 131 -7.22 18.38 9.60
N GLY A 132 -7.15 17.97 8.32
CA GLY A 132 -5.94 17.37 7.75
C GLY A 132 -5.63 15.96 8.27
N ARG A 133 -6.62 15.30 8.89
CA ARG A 133 -6.52 13.93 9.42
C ARG A 133 -7.60 13.06 8.81
N ARG A 134 -7.27 11.79 8.61
CA ARG A 134 -8.19 10.74 8.20
C ARG A 134 -7.97 9.55 9.13
N ALA A 135 -9.04 8.97 9.62
CA ALA A 135 -9.02 7.73 10.36
C ALA A 135 -10.09 6.82 9.79
N GLY A 136 -9.94 5.53 9.95
CA GLY A 136 -11.01 4.62 9.59
C GLY A 136 -10.70 3.21 9.97
N PHE A 137 -11.72 2.38 9.83
CA PHE A 137 -11.60 0.96 10.03
C PHE A 137 -12.53 0.19 9.08
N VAL A 138 -12.10 -1.04 8.82
CA VAL A 138 -12.66 -1.95 7.86
C VAL A 138 -12.70 -3.33 8.51
N PRO A 139 -13.90 -3.83 8.87
CA PRO A 139 -14.05 -5.23 9.26
C PRO A 139 -13.61 -6.15 8.12
N LEU A 140 -12.68 -7.06 8.40
CA LEU A 140 -12.20 -8.07 7.45
C LEU A 140 -12.92 -9.40 7.66
N THR A 141 -13.14 -9.76 8.93
CA THR A 141 -13.87 -10.94 9.40
C THR A 141 -14.71 -10.53 10.61
N ASP A 142 -15.50 -11.44 11.20
CA ASP A 142 -16.23 -11.21 12.45
C ASP A 142 -15.31 -10.88 13.65
N LYS A 143 -14.01 -11.19 13.54
CA LYS A 143 -13.01 -11.06 14.61
C LYS A 143 -11.90 -10.07 14.30
N GLU A 144 -11.77 -9.60 13.06
CA GLU A 144 -10.60 -8.82 12.64
C GLU A 144 -11.00 -7.52 11.99
N ILE A 145 -10.34 -6.44 12.43
CA ILE A 145 -10.55 -5.10 11.92
C ILE A 145 -9.23 -4.53 11.43
N TYR A 146 -9.15 -4.21 10.14
CA TYR A 146 -8.11 -3.34 9.62
C TYR A 146 -8.43 -1.90 10.01
N TRP A 147 -7.47 -1.18 10.59
CA TRP A 147 -7.62 0.22 10.92
C TRP A 147 -6.48 1.04 10.33
N PHE A 148 -6.76 2.31 10.04
CA PHE A 148 -5.78 3.25 9.52
C PHE A 148 -5.97 4.64 10.12
N PHE A 149 -4.87 5.37 10.16
CA PHE A 149 -4.80 6.78 10.51
C PHE A 149 -3.83 7.46 9.55
N THR A 150 -4.20 8.61 9.02
CA THR A 150 -3.39 9.41 8.10
C THR A 150 -3.41 10.86 8.54
N VAL A 151 -2.25 11.50 8.55
CA VAL A 151 -2.09 12.92 8.89
C VAL A 151 -1.37 13.62 7.76
N THR A 152 -1.79 14.84 7.45
CA THR A 152 -0.99 15.75 6.64
C THR A 152 0.26 16.12 7.42
N SER A 153 1.42 15.70 6.91
CA SER A 153 2.74 16.04 7.41
C SER A 153 3.38 16.95 6.36
N PRO A 154 3.15 18.28 6.43
CA PRO A 154 3.77 19.19 5.48
C PRO A 154 5.30 19.08 5.61
N ALA A 155 6.01 19.11 4.48
CA ALA A 155 7.46 19.24 4.48
C ALA A 155 7.84 20.52 5.24
N LYS A 156 8.94 20.51 6.01
CA LYS A 156 9.45 21.71 6.70
C LYS A 156 9.45 22.89 5.72
N GLY A 157 8.68 23.95 6.00
CA GLY A 157 8.59 25.17 5.19
C GLY A 157 7.49 25.23 4.12
N SER A 158 6.69 24.17 3.93
CA SER A 158 5.59 24.18 2.94
C SER A 158 4.24 24.54 3.57
N LYS A 159 3.49 25.45 2.93
CA LYS A 159 2.08 25.72 3.27
C LYS A 159 1.24 24.48 2.92
N PRO A 160 0.24 24.09 3.73
CA PRO A 160 -0.60 22.94 3.43
C PRO A 160 -1.34 23.18 2.10
N SER A 161 -1.08 22.34 1.09
CA SER A 161 -1.81 22.35 -0.17
C SER A 161 -3.21 21.74 0.01
N PRO A 162 -4.17 22.06 -0.88
CA PRO A 162 -5.48 21.44 -0.88
C PRO A 162 -5.36 19.92 -0.91
N VAL A 163 -6.14 19.25 -0.06
CA VAL A 163 -6.09 17.80 0.12
C VAL A 163 -6.40 17.10 -1.21
N GLN A 164 -5.38 16.61 -1.90
CA GLN A 164 -5.57 15.72 -3.03
C GLN A 164 -6.04 14.36 -2.50
N GLN A 165 -7.16 13.89 -3.04
CA GLN A 165 -7.76 12.60 -2.72
C GLN A 165 -6.99 11.48 -3.41
N SER A 166 -5.74 11.25 -3.01
CA SER A 166 -5.02 10.05 -3.44
C SER A 166 -5.23 8.96 -2.39
N ILE A 167 -5.87 7.87 -2.80
CA ILE A 167 -5.86 6.60 -2.07
C ILE A 167 -4.39 6.21 -1.92
N CYS A 168 -3.88 6.20 -0.68
CA CYS A 168 -2.66 5.45 -0.39
C CYS A 168 -3.07 3.98 -0.39
N ILE A 169 -2.58 3.25 -1.38
CA ILE A 169 -2.71 1.80 -1.50
C ILE A 169 -1.77 1.15 -0.47
#